data_AF-A0A936CNS0-F1
#
_entry.id   AF-A0A936CNS0-F1
#
_cell.length_a   1.000
_cell.length_b   1.000
_cell.length_c   1.000
_cell.angle_alpha   90.00
_cell.angle_beta   90.00
_cell.angle_gamma   90.00
#
_symmetry.space_group_name_H-M   'P 1'
#
loop_
_entity.id
_entity.type
_entity.pdbx_description
1 polymer ?
#
loop_
_entity_poly.entity_id
_entity_poly.type
_entity_poly.pdbx_seq_one_letter_code
_entity_poly.pdbx_strand_id
1 'polypeptide(L)'
;MDRKFTHTFNPKAEDPTEGAQISLSVESIENAGLREVLQTPGAKFGTWALLESLLAPTDSFSFIEPLGQAREVKVALSGLFGRSVARAYLEKYFNSAAFNHVSPSFLLNKKKNIWVMRARKGDLPDWVVTNSSYNEILIAEAKGCHDRAGPKKSLARAWKQTTRSKVVLNGKRVPVKRIAITTRWGYENPSVSEPIISVHDPLDDGDNISPEEMDAVHIGLVRLHLANLLEPLGYESIARALINLTESDEATDKMIALQEVEHAGKRVRLKTPSGEERDDLIGRVVTRAGVVKAREVTIQDQEVLSKLDFRPTFVGIGRKKLVSAIAGKLDSIRSATRAHPDDKSLSTSHWTDDDIRGVVIPLGPEHSSILDD
;
A
#
# COMPACT_ATOMS: atom_id res chain seq x y z
N MET A 1 -10.87 12.75 -8.26
CA MET A 1 -10.14 13.70 -9.13
C MET A 1 -8.71 13.21 -9.39
N ASP A 2 -8.26 13.22 -10.65
CA ASP A 2 -6.89 12.88 -11.04
C ASP A 2 -5.98 14.11 -10.98
N ARG A 3 -4.77 13.93 -10.44
CA ARG A 3 -3.74 14.97 -10.33
C ARG A 3 -2.49 14.57 -11.10
N LYS A 4 -1.95 15.51 -11.86
CA LYS A 4 -0.81 15.33 -12.75
C LYS A 4 0.50 15.68 -12.06
N PHE A 5 1.54 14.94 -12.46
CA PHE A 5 2.93 15.17 -12.09
C PHE A 5 3.79 15.14 -13.35
N THR A 6 4.78 16.02 -13.42
CA THR A 6 5.90 15.82 -14.35
C THR A 6 6.66 14.57 -13.91
N HIS A 7 6.97 13.68 -14.84
CA HIS A 7 7.55 12.38 -14.56
C HIS A 7 8.93 12.23 -15.19
N THR A 8 9.82 11.62 -14.43
CA THR A 8 11.16 11.26 -14.90
C THR A 8 11.52 9.88 -14.39
N PHE A 9 12.03 9.04 -15.27
CA PHE A 9 12.37 7.65 -14.98
C PHE A 9 13.78 7.32 -15.46
N ASN A 10 14.54 6.60 -14.65
CA ASN A 10 15.88 6.14 -15.00
C ASN A 10 16.11 4.67 -14.60
N PRO A 11 16.49 3.78 -15.54
CA PRO A 11 16.74 4.04 -16.96
C PRO A 11 15.45 4.21 -17.78
N LYS A 12 15.43 5.17 -18.71
CA LYS A 12 14.22 5.52 -19.50
C LYS A 12 13.63 4.33 -20.29
N ALA A 13 14.46 3.36 -20.67
CA ALA A 13 14.02 2.17 -21.40
C ALA A 13 13.11 1.25 -20.57
N GLU A 14 13.18 1.34 -19.23
CA GLU A 14 12.40 0.54 -18.28
C GLU A 14 11.22 1.34 -17.70
N ASP A 15 10.90 2.50 -18.28
CA ASP A 15 9.79 3.34 -17.83
C ASP A 15 8.47 2.60 -18.05
N PRO A 16 7.68 2.33 -16.98
CA PRO A 16 6.39 1.66 -17.12
C PRO A 16 5.31 2.60 -17.68
N THR A 17 5.65 3.82 -18.08
CA THR A 17 4.75 4.86 -18.55
C THR A 17 5.13 5.36 -19.94
N GLU A 18 4.16 5.82 -20.72
CA GLU A 18 4.38 6.22 -22.12
C GLU A 18 4.70 7.72 -22.30
N GLY A 19 4.84 8.50 -21.21
CA GLY A 19 4.89 9.97 -21.32
C GLY A 19 5.64 10.69 -20.21
N ALA A 20 5.95 11.97 -20.46
CA ALA A 20 6.63 12.84 -19.49
C ALA A 20 5.71 13.32 -18.34
N GLN A 21 4.46 12.86 -18.33
CA GLN A 21 3.49 13.16 -17.29
C GLN A 21 2.76 11.89 -16.88
N ILE A 22 2.47 11.80 -15.59
CA ILE A 22 1.65 10.75 -15.01
C ILE A 22 0.51 11.35 -14.20
N SER A 23 -0.55 10.58 -14.01
CA SER A 23 -1.68 10.97 -13.18
C SER A 23 -1.90 9.98 -12.03
N LEU A 24 -2.20 10.49 -10.84
CA LEU A 24 -2.68 9.71 -9.70
C LEU A 24 -3.96 10.35 -9.18
N SER A 25 -4.97 9.54 -8.86
CA SER A 25 -6.18 10.07 -8.23
C SER A 25 -5.89 10.45 -6.78
N VAL A 26 -6.50 11.53 -6.29
CA VAL A 26 -6.39 11.93 -4.88
C VAL A 26 -6.79 10.76 -3.98
N GLU A 27 -7.91 10.12 -4.30
CA GLU A 27 -8.41 8.92 -3.61
C GLU A 27 -7.36 7.79 -3.56
N SER A 28 -6.66 7.50 -4.66
CA SER A 28 -5.63 6.45 -4.66
C SER A 28 -4.48 6.77 -3.71
N ILE A 29 -4.08 8.05 -3.63
CA ILE A 29 -3.03 8.52 -2.71
C ILE A 29 -3.51 8.44 -1.27
N GLU A 30 -4.75 8.79 -1.02
CA GLU A 30 -5.37 8.73 0.31
C GLU A 30 -5.53 7.29 0.80
N ASN A 31 -6.02 6.40 -0.04
CA ASN A 31 -6.15 4.97 0.24
C ASN A 31 -4.78 4.33 0.50
N ALA A 32 -3.77 4.65 -0.30
CA ALA A 32 -2.39 4.22 -0.07
C ALA A 32 -1.85 4.75 1.26
N GLY A 33 -2.13 6.01 1.59
CA GLY A 33 -1.76 6.63 2.86
C GLY A 33 -2.43 5.97 4.07
N LEU A 34 -3.70 5.61 3.97
CA LEU A 34 -4.42 4.91 5.03
C LEU A 34 -3.81 3.53 5.30
N ARG A 35 -3.52 2.76 4.24
CA ARG A 35 -2.83 1.46 4.35
C ARG A 35 -1.43 1.61 4.95
N GLU A 36 -0.68 2.62 4.52
CA GLU A 36 0.64 2.95 5.05
C GLU A 36 0.62 3.26 6.55
N VAL A 37 -0.34 4.09 6.99
CA VAL A 37 -0.50 4.43 8.41
C VAL A 37 -0.91 3.21 9.23
N LEU A 38 -1.86 2.40 8.75
CA LEU A 38 -2.31 1.20 9.45
C LEU A 38 -1.15 0.20 9.65
N GLN A 39 -0.31 0.02 8.65
CA GLN A 39 0.83 -0.89 8.73
C GLN A 39 2.03 -0.31 9.50
N THR A 40 1.99 0.97 9.87
CA THR A 40 3.04 1.61 10.69
C THR A 40 2.79 1.31 12.17
N PRO A 41 3.70 0.63 12.88
CA PRO A 41 3.52 0.31 14.29
C PRO A 41 3.26 1.54 15.16
N GLY A 42 2.22 1.47 15.99
CA GLY A 42 1.88 2.53 16.95
C GLY A 42 1.07 3.70 16.37
N ALA A 43 0.94 3.80 15.05
CA ALA A 43 0.02 4.76 14.45
C ALA A 43 -1.43 4.26 14.56
N LYS A 44 -2.37 5.15 14.87
CA LYS A 44 -3.79 4.81 15.10
C LYS A 44 -4.76 5.68 14.29
N PHE A 45 -4.24 6.45 13.34
CA PHE A 45 -5.08 7.37 12.57
C PHE A 45 -5.84 6.61 11.49
N GLY A 46 -7.15 6.81 11.47
CA GLY A 46 -8.06 5.81 10.92
C GLY A 46 -8.95 6.27 9.78
N THR A 47 -9.05 7.57 9.51
CA THR A 47 -9.70 8.06 8.28
C THR A 47 -8.82 9.09 7.61
N TRP A 48 -8.83 9.06 6.29
CA TRP A 48 -7.97 9.89 5.45
C TRP A 48 -8.82 10.53 4.37
N ALA A 49 -8.97 11.84 4.45
CA ALA A 49 -9.74 12.67 3.50
C ALA A 49 -9.27 14.14 3.61
N LEU A 50 -7.97 14.33 3.80
CA LEU A 50 -7.35 15.64 4.05
C LEU A 50 -6.68 16.17 2.79
N LEU A 51 -6.26 15.30 1.87
CA LEU A 51 -5.38 15.71 0.80
C LEU A 51 -6.11 16.66 -0.16
N GLU A 52 -7.38 16.39 -0.46
CA GLU A 52 -8.19 17.23 -1.34
C GLU A 52 -8.29 18.69 -0.84
N SER A 53 -8.51 18.91 0.46
CA SER A 53 -8.64 20.25 1.03
C SER A 53 -7.32 21.02 1.11
N LEU A 54 -6.19 20.33 0.95
CA LEU A 54 -4.86 20.94 0.93
C LEU A 54 -4.38 21.27 -0.50
N LEU A 55 -5.02 20.72 -1.53
CA LEU A 55 -4.61 20.87 -2.91
C LEU A 55 -5.33 22.04 -3.59
N ALA A 56 -4.60 22.78 -4.43
CA ALA A 56 -5.16 23.84 -5.26
C ALA A 56 -6.22 23.26 -6.21
N PRO A 57 -7.25 24.02 -6.61
CA PRO A 57 -8.33 23.53 -7.49
C PRO A 57 -7.90 23.45 -8.96
N THR A 58 -6.81 22.72 -9.26
CA THR A 58 -6.22 22.53 -10.59
C THR A 58 -5.99 21.05 -10.89
N ASP A 59 -5.68 20.68 -12.13
CA ASP A 59 -5.32 19.30 -12.46
C ASP A 59 -3.88 18.94 -12.05
N SER A 60 -3.07 19.90 -11.61
CA SER A 60 -1.72 19.70 -11.07
C SER A 60 -1.76 19.22 -9.61
N PHE A 61 -0.84 18.34 -9.21
CA PHE A 61 -0.65 18.00 -7.79
C PHE A 61 0.09 19.13 -7.05
N SER A 62 -0.61 20.23 -6.82
CA SER A 62 -0.08 21.40 -6.14
C SER A 62 -0.83 21.67 -4.86
N PHE A 63 -0.12 21.91 -3.77
CA PHE A 63 -0.73 22.39 -2.53
C PHE A 63 -1.12 23.86 -2.66
N ILE A 64 -2.19 24.28 -1.97
CA ILE A 64 -2.59 25.68 -1.86
C ILE A 64 -1.42 26.47 -1.23
N GLU A 65 -0.86 25.95 -0.14
CA GLU A 65 0.22 26.56 0.63
C GLU A 65 1.39 25.58 0.87
N PRO A 66 2.62 26.08 1.15
CA PRO A 66 3.71 25.27 1.66
C PRO A 66 3.33 24.45 2.90
N LEU A 67 3.60 23.14 2.86
CA LEU A 67 3.29 22.20 3.94
C LEU A 67 4.09 22.51 5.22
N GLY A 68 3.50 23.33 6.09
CA GLY A 68 4.09 23.75 7.36
C GLY A 68 5.18 24.81 7.19
N GLN A 69 5.44 25.59 8.24
CA GLN A 69 6.49 26.62 8.27
C GLN A 69 7.80 26.09 8.88
N ALA A 70 7.67 25.38 10.01
CA ALA A 70 8.79 24.81 10.74
C ALA A 70 9.43 23.62 10.00
N ARG A 71 10.75 23.47 10.13
CA ARG A 71 11.52 22.40 9.48
C ARG A 71 11.02 21.01 9.86
N GLU A 72 10.72 20.76 11.12
CA GLU A 72 10.29 19.45 11.61
C GLU A 72 8.93 19.06 11.04
N VAL A 73 7.99 20.01 10.98
CA VAL A 73 6.67 19.82 10.37
C VAL A 73 6.80 19.51 8.88
N LYS A 74 7.63 20.26 8.15
CA LYS A 74 7.93 20.00 6.72
C LYS A 74 8.48 18.58 6.52
N VAL A 75 9.41 18.16 7.36
CA VAL A 75 10.02 16.82 7.28
C VAL A 75 8.99 15.73 7.56
N ALA A 76 8.17 15.89 8.60
CA ALA A 76 7.13 14.92 8.95
C ALA A 76 6.07 14.78 7.84
N LEU A 77 5.52 15.90 7.36
CA LEU A 77 4.52 15.91 6.29
C LEU A 77 5.09 15.41 4.97
N SER A 78 6.31 15.81 4.61
CA SER A 78 7.00 15.26 3.42
C SER A 78 7.24 13.77 3.51
N GLY A 79 7.60 13.26 4.69
CA GLY A 79 7.79 11.83 4.91
C GLY A 79 6.47 11.07 4.73
N LEU A 80 5.40 11.56 5.34
CA LEU A 80 4.08 10.94 5.28
C LEU A 80 3.47 10.98 3.88
N PHE A 81 3.27 12.17 3.31
CA PHE A 81 2.70 12.30 1.96
C PHE A 81 3.63 11.72 0.89
N GLY A 82 4.94 11.81 1.08
CA GLY A 82 5.92 11.22 0.16
C GLY A 82 5.73 9.71 0.05
N ARG A 83 5.52 9.03 1.19
CA ARG A 83 5.23 7.59 1.21
C ARG A 83 3.85 7.27 0.62
N SER A 84 2.81 8.04 0.93
CA SER A 84 1.47 7.84 0.34
C SER A 84 1.49 7.95 -1.18
N VAL A 85 2.12 9.00 -1.73
CA VAL A 85 2.24 9.20 -3.18
C VAL A 85 3.09 8.12 -3.83
N ALA A 86 4.23 7.77 -3.23
CA ALA A 86 5.10 6.72 -3.77
C ALA A 86 4.42 5.35 -3.76
N ARG A 87 3.67 5.02 -2.70
CA ARG A 87 2.89 3.78 -2.64
C ARG A 87 1.79 3.75 -3.70
N ALA A 88 1.02 4.83 -3.87
CA ALA A 88 0.02 4.91 -4.94
C ALA A 88 0.64 4.78 -6.34
N TYR A 89 1.82 5.38 -6.55
CA TYR A 89 2.59 5.23 -7.78
C TYR A 89 3.00 3.77 -8.02
N LEU A 90 3.53 3.08 -7.01
CA LEU A 90 3.92 1.67 -7.08
C LEU A 90 2.71 0.74 -7.31
N GLU A 91 1.58 1.01 -6.66
CA GLU A 91 0.34 0.25 -6.85
C GLU A 91 -0.21 0.41 -8.28
N LYS A 92 -0.13 1.61 -8.87
CA LYS A 92 -0.65 1.91 -10.22
C LYS A 92 0.29 1.45 -11.34
N TYR A 93 1.57 1.81 -11.28
CA TYR A 93 2.50 1.64 -12.41
C TYR A 93 3.41 0.42 -12.28
N PHE A 94 3.59 -0.12 -11.08
CA PHE A 94 4.34 -1.36 -10.83
C PHE A 94 3.46 -2.54 -10.42
N ASN A 95 2.14 -2.34 -10.43
CA ASN A 95 1.17 -3.34 -10.00
C ASN A 95 1.51 -3.92 -8.61
N SER A 96 2.07 -3.10 -7.72
CA SER A 96 2.55 -3.54 -6.40
C SER A 96 1.38 -3.95 -5.49
N ALA A 97 1.53 -5.06 -4.75
CA ALA A 97 0.45 -5.65 -3.96
C ALA A 97 0.73 -5.69 -2.46
N ALA A 98 1.73 -6.47 -2.06
CA ALA A 98 1.99 -6.78 -0.65
C ALA A 98 3.21 -6.01 -0.14
N PHE A 99 2.96 -4.87 0.49
CA PHE A 99 3.95 -3.97 1.10
C PHE A 99 4.31 -4.42 2.52
N ASN A 100 5.61 -4.52 2.81
CA ASN A 100 6.12 -4.82 4.15
C ASN A 100 7.20 -3.81 4.53
N HIS A 101 7.03 -3.14 5.67
CA HIS A 101 8.03 -2.22 6.19
C HIS A 101 9.33 -2.94 6.54
N VAL A 102 10.46 -2.37 6.13
CA VAL A 102 11.75 -3.02 6.35
C VAL A 102 12.23 -2.79 7.78
N SER A 103 12.34 -3.88 8.54
CA SER A 103 13.05 -3.91 9.81
C SER A 103 14.48 -4.47 9.64
N PRO A 104 15.38 -4.33 10.64
CA PRO A 104 16.78 -4.78 10.51
C PRO A 104 16.94 -6.24 10.08
N SER A 105 16.00 -7.09 10.50
CA SER A 105 15.85 -8.46 10.04
C SER A 105 14.42 -8.91 10.30
N PHE A 106 13.78 -9.50 9.30
CA PHE A 106 12.55 -10.25 9.51
C PHE A 106 12.49 -11.48 8.61
N LEU A 107 11.78 -12.49 9.10
CA LEU A 107 11.67 -13.80 8.51
C LEU A 107 10.51 -13.84 7.51
N LEU A 108 10.74 -14.44 6.35
CA LEU A 108 9.69 -14.73 5.36
C LEU A 108 9.30 -16.21 5.37
N ASN A 109 10.27 -17.10 5.59
CA ASN A 109 10.04 -18.54 5.74
C ASN A 109 11.22 -19.22 6.45
N LYS A 110 11.04 -19.70 7.68
CA LYS A 110 12.11 -20.32 8.48
C LYS A 110 12.58 -21.64 7.89
N LYS A 111 11.64 -22.49 7.48
CA LYS A 111 11.92 -23.82 6.93
C LYS A 111 12.74 -23.75 5.65
N LYS A 112 12.49 -22.75 4.81
CA LYS A 112 13.25 -22.48 3.57
C LYS A 112 14.37 -21.45 3.76
N ASN A 113 14.65 -21.04 5.01
CA ASN A 113 15.68 -20.06 5.36
C ASN A 113 15.62 -18.77 4.50
N ILE A 114 14.42 -18.17 4.42
CA ILE A 114 14.14 -16.95 3.66
C ILE A 114 14.03 -15.76 4.61
N TRP A 115 14.86 -14.74 4.37
CA TRP A 115 14.99 -13.56 5.24
C TRP A 115 15.09 -12.28 4.43
N VAL A 116 14.57 -11.18 4.99
CA VAL A 116 15.00 -9.83 4.62
C VAL A 116 16.06 -9.40 5.62
N MET A 117 17.23 -9.02 5.13
CA MET A 117 18.39 -8.70 5.97
C MET A 117 18.97 -7.34 5.62
N ARG A 118 19.45 -6.64 6.64
CA ARG A 118 20.35 -5.51 6.47
C ARG A 118 21.65 -5.94 5.77
N ALA A 119 21.94 -5.31 4.64
CA ALA A 119 23.20 -5.46 3.91
C ALA A 119 24.27 -4.44 4.36
N ARG A 120 23.87 -3.23 4.75
CA ARG A 120 24.79 -2.12 5.12
C ARG A 120 24.24 -1.28 6.28
N LYS A 121 25.12 -0.54 6.96
CA LYS A 121 24.76 0.40 8.05
C LYS A 121 23.99 1.62 7.50
N GLY A 122 23.09 2.16 8.32
CA GLY A 122 22.30 3.38 8.07
C GLY A 122 20.80 3.12 8.05
N ASP A 123 19.99 4.14 7.78
CA ASP A 123 18.54 3.99 7.59
C ASP A 123 18.23 2.92 6.55
N LEU A 124 17.22 2.10 6.83
CA LEU A 124 16.74 1.05 5.94
C LEU A 124 15.81 1.64 4.88
N PRO A 125 15.59 0.94 3.75
CA PRO A 125 14.54 1.31 2.82
C PRO A 125 13.15 1.21 3.48
N ASP A 126 12.17 1.95 2.95
CA ASP A 126 10.81 1.95 3.47
C ASP A 126 10.13 0.58 3.34
N TRP A 127 10.25 -0.11 2.19
CA TRP A 127 9.50 -1.35 1.93
C TRP A 127 10.29 -2.46 1.21
N VAL A 128 9.87 -3.70 1.47
CA VAL A 128 9.99 -4.84 0.54
C VAL A 128 8.59 -5.19 0.05
N VAL A 129 8.42 -5.36 -1.26
CA VAL A 129 7.12 -5.48 -1.91
C VAL A 129 7.12 -6.63 -2.91
N THR A 130 5.98 -7.30 -3.08
CA THR A 130 5.72 -8.16 -4.26
C THR A 130 4.61 -7.54 -5.09
N ASN A 131 4.69 -7.68 -6.42
CA ASN A 131 3.62 -7.28 -7.32
C ASN A 131 2.43 -8.28 -7.31
N SER A 132 1.29 -7.86 -7.86
CA SER A 132 0.04 -8.64 -7.90
C SER A 132 0.12 -9.86 -8.82
N SER A 133 1.11 -9.90 -9.72
CA SER A 133 1.41 -11.06 -10.57
C SER A 133 2.29 -12.10 -9.85
N TYR A 134 2.91 -11.72 -8.74
CA TYR A 134 3.83 -12.53 -7.93
C TYR A 134 4.95 -13.16 -8.76
N ASN A 135 5.61 -12.31 -9.54
CA ASN A 135 6.79 -12.66 -10.33
C ASN A 135 7.97 -11.71 -10.09
N GLU A 136 7.75 -10.60 -9.37
CA GLU A 136 8.78 -9.63 -9.06
C GLU A 136 8.75 -9.25 -7.58
N ILE A 137 9.95 -9.01 -7.03
CA ILE A 137 10.15 -8.47 -5.69
C ILE A 137 10.84 -7.13 -5.82
N LEU A 138 10.34 -6.14 -5.08
CA LEU A 138 10.83 -4.78 -5.10
C LEU A 138 11.36 -4.42 -3.72
N ILE A 139 12.48 -3.71 -3.67
CA ILE A 139 12.91 -2.95 -2.49
C ILE A 139 12.73 -1.48 -2.83
N ALA A 140 11.79 -0.82 -2.14
CA ALA A 140 11.37 0.53 -2.47
C ALA A 140 11.68 1.53 -1.37
N GLU A 141 11.99 2.76 -1.77
CA GLU A 141 12.27 3.89 -0.88
C GLU A 141 11.62 5.16 -1.42
N ALA A 142 10.93 5.91 -0.56
CA ALA A 142 10.25 7.14 -0.92
C ALA A 142 10.82 8.36 -0.20
N LYS A 143 10.95 9.49 -0.92
CA LYS A 143 11.31 10.79 -0.33
C LYS A 143 10.39 11.89 -0.84
N GLY A 144 9.78 12.65 0.07
CA GLY A 144 9.23 13.96 -0.25
C GLY A 144 10.33 15.02 -0.30
N CYS A 145 10.20 16.02 -1.18
CA CYS A 145 11.14 17.14 -1.23
C CYS A 145 10.48 18.48 -1.58
N HIS A 146 11.05 19.55 -1.04
CA HIS A 146 10.66 20.95 -1.29
C HIS A 146 11.80 21.72 -1.99
N ASP A 147 12.78 21.01 -2.54
CA ASP A 147 14.01 21.64 -3.06
C ASP A 147 13.72 22.35 -4.38
N ARG A 148 14.01 23.65 -4.43
CA ARG A 148 13.89 24.47 -5.65
C ARG A 148 14.79 23.94 -6.77
N ALA A 149 15.95 23.36 -6.42
CA ALA A 149 16.89 22.77 -7.39
C ALA A 149 16.40 21.42 -7.98
N GLY A 150 15.27 20.90 -7.50
CA GLY A 150 14.67 19.68 -8.01
C GLY A 150 15.00 18.41 -7.20
N PRO A 151 14.47 17.25 -7.63
CA PRO A 151 14.46 16.02 -6.83
C PRO A 151 15.79 15.25 -6.82
N LYS A 152 16.77 15.61 -7.67
CA LYS A 152 18.00 14.82 -7.91
C LYS A 152 18.75 14.44 -6.64
N LYS A 153 18.91 15.38 -5.69
CA LYS A 153 19.63 15.15 -4.43
C LYS A 153 18.88 14.18 -3.50
N SER A 154 17.56 14.31 -3.41
CA SER A 154 16.72 13.43 -2.62
C SER A 154 16.63 12.04 -3.24
N LEU A 155 16.54 11.96 -4.57
CA LEU A 155 16.54 10.69 -5.30
C LEU A 155 17.84 9.92 -5.11
N ALA A 156 19.00 10.58 -5.17
CA ALA A 156 20.28 9.94 -4.90
C ALA A 156 20.38 9.40 -3.46
N ARG A 157 19.76 10.07 -2.49
CA ARG A 157 19.69 9.59 -1.10
C ARG A 157 18.76 8.40 -0.96
N ALA A 158 17.58 8.45 -1.58
CA ALA A 158 16.63 7.34 -1.63
C ALA A 158 17.30 6.09 -2.23
N TRP A 159 17.97 6.25 -3.37
CA TRP A 159 18.75 5.18 -4.01
C TRP A 159 19.81 4.58 -3.09
N LYS A 160 20.57 5.41 -2.37
CA LYS A 160 21.55 4.89 -1.41
C LYS A 160 20.89 4.05 -0.31
N GLN A 161 19.65 4.34 0.08
CA GLN A 161 18.92 3.59 1.10
C GLN A 161 18.38 2.25 0.58
N THR A 162 17.87 2.18 -0.66
CA THR A 162 17.42 0.91 -1.27
C THR A 162 18.51 -0.16 -1.20
N THR A 163 19.77 0.19 -1.46
CA THR A 163 20.92 -0.75 -1.45
C THR A 163 21.31 -1.34 -0.08
N ARG A 164 20.65 -0.93 1.01
CA ARG A 164 21.02 -1.31 2.38
C ARG A 164 20.30 -2.55 2.90
N SER A 165 19.39 -3.11 2.11
CA SER A 165 18.69 -4.36 2.40
C SER A 165 18.78 -5.34 1.24
N LYS A 166 18.71 -6.63 1.57
CA LYS A 166 18.66 -7.72 0.61
C LYS A 166 17.67 -8.78 1.07
N VAL A 167 17.08 -9.47 0.11
CA VAL A 167 16.31 -10.69 0.35
C VAL A 167 17.24 -11.87 0.12
N VAL A 168 17.29 -12.79 1.08
CA VAL A 168 18.18 -13.95 1.07
C VAL A 168 17.35 -15.22 1.20
N LEU A 169 17.64 -16.22 0.36
CA LEU A 169 17.05 -17.56 0.38
C LEU A 169 18.18 -18.58 0.41
N ASN A 170 18.28 -19.39 1.47
CA ASN A 170 19.35 -20.38 1.63
C ASN A 170 20.77 -19.82 1.37
N GLY A 171 21.02 -18.58 1.81
CA GLY A 171 22.30 -17.88 1.59
C GLY A 171 22.46 -17.23 0.20
N LYS A 172 21.61 -17.57 -0.77
CA LYS A 172 21.55 -16.94 -2.10
C LYS A 172 20.82 -15.60 -2.03
N ARG A 173 21.26 -14.63 -2.83
CA ARG A 173 20.60 -13.34 -2.99
C ARG A 173 19.45 -13.47 -3.98
N VAL A 174 18.23 -13.23 -3.49
CA VAL A 174 17.05 -13.20 -4.36
C VAL A 174 17.12 -11.97 -5.28
N PRO A 175 16.86 -12.12 -6.60
CA PRO A 175 16.73 -11.00 -7.52
C PRO A 175 15.63 -10.04 -7.07
N VAL A 176 15.93 -8.74 -7.09
CA VAL A 176 14.96 -7.69 -6.73
C VAL A 176 15.08 -6.51 -7.68
N LYS A 177 13.98 -5.82 -7.96
CA LYS A 177 14.02 -4.45 -8.47
C LYS A 177 14.28 -3.50 -7.31
N ARG A 178 15.05 -2.44 -7.51
CA ARG A 178 15.30 -1.44 -6.47
C ARG A 178 14.76 -0.11 -6.91
N ILE A 179 13.68 0.33 -6.27
CA ILE A 179 12.97 1.51 -6.73
C ILE A 179 13.15 2.65 -5.74
N ALA A 180 13.86 3.69 -6.15
CA ALA A 180 13.91 4.95 -5.42
C ALA A 180 12.93 5.93 -6.05
N ILE A 181 12.03 6.48 -5.25
CA ILE A 181 11.02 7.44 -5.68
C ILE A 181 11.23 8.75 -4.91
N THR A 182 11.21 9.87 -5.62
CA THR A 182 11.17 11.19 -5.01
C THR A 182 10.04 12.01 -5.58
N THR A 183 9.20 12.52 -4.68
CA THR A 183 8.13 13.45 -5.03
C THR A 183 8.53 14.86 -4.63
N ARG A 184 8.58 15.77 -5.59
CA ARG A 184 8.66 17.21 -5.36
C ARG A 184 7.27 17.79 -5.35
N TRP A 185 6.96 18.56 -4.31
CA TRP A 185 5.66 19.20 -4.15
C TRP A 185 5.50 20.43 -5.05
N GLY A 186 4.31 20.60 -5.64
CA GLY A 186 3.91 21.85 -6.28
C GLY A 186 3.17 22.80 -5.35
N TYR A 187 3.12 24.08 -5.71
CA TYR A 187 2.35 25.12 -5.00
C TYR A 187 1.57 26.00 -5.97
N GLU A 188 0.42 26.53 -5.54
CA GLU A 188 -0.45 27.39 -6.35
C GLU A 188 0.24 28.69 -6.81
N ASN A 189 1.12 29.26 -5.98
CA ASN A 189 1.86 30.46 -6.36
C ASN A 189 3.06 30.10 -7.29
N PRO A 190 3.08 30.53 -8.56
CA PRO A 190 3.94 30.01 -9.63
C PRO A 190 5.44 30.27 -9.48
N SER A 191 5.86 31.01 -8.45
CA SER A 191 7.29 31.20 -8.13
C SER A 191 7.95 29.96 -7.52
N VAL A 192 7.17 28.91 -7.18
CA VAL A 192 7.68 27.74 -6.45
C VAL A 192 7.16 26.42 -7.06
N SER A 193 7.95 25.89 -7.99
CA SER A 193 8.07 24.48 -8.39
C SER A 193 6.84 23.74 -8.93
N GLU A 194 6.89 23.27 -10.18
CA GLU A 194 6.00 22.20 -10.69
C GLU A 194 6.13 20.90 -9.86
N PRO A 195 5.03 20.14 -9.66
CA PRO A 195 5.12 18.84 -9.02
C PRO A 195 5.83 17.83 -9.91
N ILE A 196 6.79 17.11 -9.34
CA ILE A 196 7.62 16.14 -10.07
C ILE A 196 7.62 14.82 -9.31
N ILE A 197 7.45 13.71 -10.01
CA ILE A 197 7.82 12.37 -9.53
C ILE A 197 9.04 11.92 -10.33
N SER A 198 10.14 11.69 -9.62
CA SER A 198 11.36 11.13 -10.19
C SER A 198 11.61 9.74 -9.64
N VAL A 199 11.86 8.80 -10.54
CA VAL A 199 12.03 7.39 -10.22
C VAL A 199 13.36 6.89 -10.75
N HIS A 200 14.04 6.11 -9.93
CA HIS A 200 15.23 5.38 -10.33
C HIS A 200 15.05 3.89 -10.00
N ASP A 201 15.08 3.05 -11.03
CA ASP A 201 14.88 1.61 -10.96
C ASP A 201 15.88 0.88 -11.87
N PRO A 202 17.19 0.89 -11.54
CA PRO A 202 18.13 0.07 -12.27
C PRO A 202 17.94 -1.41 -11.87
N LEU A 203 18.10 -2.31 -12.84
CA LEU A 203 18.13 -3.74 -12.59
C LEU A 203 19.21 -4.09 -11.55
N ASP A 204 18.84 -4.94 -10.59
CA ASP A 204 19.77 -5.47 -9.59
C ASP A 204 19.81 -7.00 -9.68
N ASP A 205 20.83 -7.48 -10.37
CA ASP A 205 21.03 -8.90 -10.60
C ASP A 205 21.20 -9.64 -9.26
N GLY A 206 20.32 -10.61 -9.05
CA GLY A 206 20.44 -11.61 -7.98
C GLY A 206 21.00 -12.91 -8.51
N ASP A 207 21.00 -13.92 -7.65
CA ASP A 207 21.31 -15.29 -8.06
C ASP A 207 20.11 -15.90 -8.80
N ASN A 208 20.34 -16.93 -9.59
CA ASN A 208 19.26 -17.72 -10.17
C ASN A 208 18.53 -18.50 -9.06
N ILE A 209 17.26 -18.20 -8.87
CA ILE A 209 16.36 -18.85 -7.91
C ILE A 209 15.30 -19.64 -8.70
N SER A 210 14.94 -20.84 -8.26
CA SER A 210 13.90 -21.62 -8.96
C SER A 210 12.52 -20.96 -8.79
N PRO A 211 11.57 -21.18 -9.72
CA PRO A 211 10.20 -20.69 -9.58
C PRO A 211 9.53 -21.12 -8.26
N GLU A 212 9.71 -22.38 -7.83
CA GLU A 212 9.12 -22.92 -6.59
C GLU A 212 9.75 -22.33 -5.32
N GLU A 213 11.03 -21.92 -5.40
CA GLU A 213 11.71 -21.20 -4.35
C GLU A 213 11.19 -19.75 -4.27
N MET A 214 11.04 -19.08 -5.42
CA MET A 214 10.46 -17.73 -5.51
C MET A 214 9.02 -17.67 -5.01
N ASP A 215 8.20 -18.68 -5.32
CA ASP A 215 6.81 -18.75 -4.85
C ASP A 215 6.73 -18.69 -3.32
N ALA A 216 7.68 -19.32 -2.61
CA ALA A 216 7.72 -19.24 -1.15
C ALA A 216 8.14 -17.87 -0.62
N VAL A 217 8.97 -17.12 -1.36
CA VAL A 217 9.29 -15.73 -1.02
C VAL A 217 8.03 -14.87 -1.13
N HIS A 218 7.29 -15.00 -2.23
CA HIS A 218 6.02 -14.28 -2.44
C HIS A 218 4.98 -14.62 -1.37
N ILE A 219 4.81 -15.91 -1.03
CA ILE A 219 3.90 -16.33 0.04
C ILE A 219 4.29 -15.72 1.39
N GLY A 220 5.59 -15.70 1.73
CA GLY A 220 6.07 -15.07 2.96
C GLY A 220 5.76 -13.58 3.02
N LEU A 221 6.00 -12.87 1.92
CA LEU A 221 5.69 -11.43 1.79
C LEU A 221 4.19 -11.17 1.92
N VAL A 222 3.34 -12.00 1.31
CA VAL A 222 1.88 -11.88 1.40
C VAL A 222 1.39 -12.13 2.82
N ARG A 223 1.85 -13.21 3.47
CA ARG A 223 1.44 -13.53 4.86
C ARG A 223 1.79 -12.40 5.82
N LEU A 224 2.99 -11.85 5.71
CA LEU A 224 3.42 -10.73 6.55
C LEU A 224 2.63 -9.44 6.24
N HIS A 225 2.37 -9.16 4.96
CA HIS A 225 1.58 -7.99 4.56
C HIS A 225 0.18 -8.03 5.15
N LEU A 226 -0.50 -9.17 5.02
CA LEU A 226 -1.84 -9.38 5.55
C LEU A 226 -1.84 -9.31 7.08
N ALA A 227 -0.83 -9.88 7.75
CA ALA A 227 -0.71 -9.77 9.20
C ALA A 227 -0.59 -8.30 9.66
N ASN A 228 0.27 -7.53 9.00
CA ASN A 228 0.49 -6.12 9.30
C ASN A 228 -0.74 -5.23 9.02
N LEU A 229 -1.64 -5.63 8.10
CA LEU A 229 -2.92 -4.96 7.89
C LEU A 229 -3.98 -5.38 8.91
N LEU A 230 -4.03 -6.67 9.27
CA LEU A 230 -5.08 -7.23 10.12
C LEU A 230 -4.89 -6.93 11.61
N GLU A 231 -3.65 -6.93 12.09
CA GLU A 231 -3.33 -6.63 13.49
C GLU A 231 -3.91 -5.28 13.96
N PRO A 232 -3.65 -4.13 13.31
CA PRO A 232 -4.20 -2.84 13.74
C PRO A 232 -5.75 -2.81 13.69
N LEU A 233 -6.36 -3.61 12.80
CA LEU A 233 -7.81 -3.75 12.67
C LEU A 233 -8.44 -4.62 13.77
N GLY A 234 -7.65 -5.16 14.72
CA GLY A 234 -8.15 -5.97 15.83
C GLY A 234 -8.37 -7.44 15.47
N TYR A 235 -7.62 -7.96 14.51
CA TYR A 235 -7.58 -9.38 14.15
C TYR A 235 -6.23 -10.00 14.55
N GLU A 236 -5.82 -9.77 15.80
CA GLU A 236 -4.51 -10.15 16.33
C GLU A 236 -4.28 -11.68 16.27
N SER A 237 -5.34 -12.48 16.43
CA SER A 237 -5.27 -13.95 16.32
C SER A 237 -4.89 -14.39 14.91
N ILE A 238 -5.58 -13.86 13.89
CA ILE A 238 -5.31 -14.15 12.48
C ILE A 238 -3.92 -13.65 12.09
N ALA A 239 -3.57 -12.43 12.48
CA ALA A 239 -2.26 -11.85 12.21
C ALA A 239 -1.13 -12.70 12.80
N ARG A 240 -1.25 -13.12 14.07
CA ARG A 240 -0.29 -14.03 14.72
C ARG A 240 -0.20 -15.37 14.00
N ALA A 241 -1.33 -15.94 13.58
CA ALA A 241 -1.32 -17.21 12.87
C ALA A 241 -0.59 -17.11 11.52
N LEU A 242 -0.81 -16.02 10.77
CA LEU A 242 -0.06 -15.74 9.52
C LEU A 242 1.45 -15.61 9.76
N ILE A 243 1.85 -14.97 10.86
CA ILE A 243 3.26 -14.86 11.27
C ILE A 243 3.82 -16.24 11.64
N ASN A 244 3.12 -17.03 12.46
CA ASN A 244 3.54 -18.39 12.83
C ASN A 244 3.70 -19.30 11.60
N LEU A 245 2.86 -19.13 10.58
CA LEU A 245 2.99 -19.85 9.31
C LEU A 245 4.26 -19.48 8.51
N THR A 246 4.93 -18.38 8.84
CA THR A 246 6.29 -18.11 8.34
C THR A 246 7.35 -18.97 9.04
N GLU A 247 7.05 -19.54 10.22
CA GLU A 247 7.99 -20.32 11.01
C GLU A 247 7.86 -21.84 10.83
N SER A 248 6.65 -22.39 10.91
CA SER A 248 6.42 -23.85 11.06
C SER A 248 5.63 -24.50 9.91
N ASP A 249 4.82 -23.74 9.15
CA ASP A 249 3.87 -24.21 8.12
C ASP A 249 3.07 -25.48 8.52
N GLU A 250 2.75 -25.62 9.80
CA GLU A 250 2.06 -26.79 10.35
C GLU A 250 0.57 -26.79 9.99
N ALA A 251 0.00 -27.99 9.83
CA ALA A 251 -1.42 -28.16 9.52
C ALA A 251 -2.34 -27.61 10.63
N THR A 252 -1.92 -27.75 11.90
CA THR A 252 -2.64 -27.23 13.06
C THR A 252 -2.74 -25.71 13.03
N ASP A 253 -1.63 -25.01 12.74
CA ASP A 253 -1.61 -23.55 12.62
C ASP A 253 -2.52 -23.06 11.49
N LYS A 254 -2.53 -23.77 10.34
CA LYS A 254 -3.44 -23.46 9.23
C LYS A 254 -4.90 -23.65 9.63
N MET A 255 -5.23 -24.74 10.33
CA MET A 255 -6.59 -25.01 10.78
C MET A 255 -7.09 -23.93 11.73
N ILE A 256 -6.28 -23.53 12.72
CA ILE A 256 -6.61 -22.45 13.66
C ILE A 256 -6.85 -21.15 12.90
N ALA A 257 -5.95 -20.79 11.99
CA ALA A 257 -6.09 -19.58 11.19
C ALA A 257 -7.40 -19.58 10.37
N LEU A 258 -7.74 -20.70 9.74
CA LEU A 258 -8.96 -20.82 8.94
C LEU A 258 -10.24 -20.70 9.78
N GLN A 259 -10.25 -21.28 10.98
CA GLN A 259 -11.39 -21.15 11.91
C GLN A 259 -11.61 -19.70 12.35
N GLU A 260 -10.54 -18.98 12.68
CA GLU A 260 -10.60 -17.56 13.03
C GLU A 260 -11.12 -16.70 11.87
N VAL A 261 -10.68 -17.01 10.63
CA VAL A 261 -11.15 -16.36 9.41
C VAL A 261 -12.64 -16.59 9.16
N GLU A 262 -13.11 -17.83 9.35
CA GLU A 262 -14.53 -18.15 9.20
C GLU A 262 -15.39 -17.38 10.22
N HIS A 263 -14.95 -17.34 11.47
CA HIS A 263 -15.62 -16.60 12.54
C HIS A 263 -15.63 -15.09 12.28
N ALA A 264 -14.51 -14.52 11.84
CA ALA A 264 -14.40 -13.12 11.48
C ALA A 264 -15.31 -12.73 10.30
N GLY A 265 -15.39 -13.59 9.27
CA GLY A 265 -16.17 -13.33 8.06
C GLY A 265 -17.70 -13.29 8.28
N LYS A 266 -18.22 -13.92 9.34
CA LYS A 266 -19.66 -13.89 9.66
C LYS A 266 -20.16 -12.51 10.15
N ARG A 267 -19.24 -11.57 10.40
CA ARG A 267 -19.47 -10.33 11.15
C ARG A 267 -19.44 -9.06 10.29
N VAL A 268 -19.22 -9.21 8.98
CA VAL A 268 -19.02 -8.08 8.07
C VAL A 268 -20.18 -8.04 7.08
N ARG A 269 -20.98 -6.98 7.16
CA ARG A 269 -21.94 -6.59 6.11
C ARG A 269 -21.75 -5.11 5.84
N LEU A 270 -21.37 -4.80 4.61
CA LEU A 270 -21.04 -3.44 4.18
C LEU A 270 -21.95 -3.06 3.05
N LYS A 271 -22.45 -1.84 3.08
CA LYS A 271 -23.10 -1.23 1.92
C LYS A 271 -22.13 -0.23 1.31
N THR A 272 -21.69 -0.48 0.09
CA THR A 272 -20.81 0.44 -0.64
C THR A 272 -21.53 1.74 -0.96
N PRO A 273 -20.81 2.81 -1.36
CA PRO A 273 -21.41 4.02 -1.92
C PRO A 273 -22.35 3.76 -3.10
N SER A 274 -22.06 2.74 -3.91
CA SER A 274 -22.92 2.31 -5.04
C SER A 274 -24.17 1.53 -4.59
N GLY A 275 -24.30 1.22 -3.30
CA GLY A 275 -25.41 0.47 -2.73
C GLY A 275 -25.26 -1.06 -2.78
N GLU A 276 -24.12 -1.56 -3.26
CA GLU A 276 -23.79 -2.99 -3.27
C GLU A 276 -23.51 -3.49 -1.85
N GLU A 277 -24.02 -4.68 -1.51
CA GLU A 277 -23.69 -5.34 -0.25
C GLU A 277 -22.49 -6.29 -0.41
N ARG A 278 -21.50 -6.16 0.47
CA ARG A 278 -20.28 -6.99 0.50
C ARG A 278 -20.21 -7.79 1.80
N ASP A 279 -20.05 -9.11 1.68
CA ASP A 279 -19.88 -10.07 2.79
C ASP A 279 -18.64 -10.99 2.62
N ASP A 280 -17.85 -10.71 1.59
CA ASP A 280 -16.66 -11.46 1.19
C ASP A 280 -15.36 -10.90 1.78
N LEU A 281 -15.46 -9.81 2.56
CA LEU A 281 -14.33 -9.10 3.16
C LEU A 281 -14.18 -9.40 4.66
N ILE A 282 -12.94 -9.30 5.14
CA ILE A 282 -12.60 -9.28 6.57
C ILE A 282 -11.91 -7.96 6.87
N GLY A 283 -12.46 -7.19 7.80
CA GLY A 283 -11.97 -5.85 8.09
C GLY A 283 -12.83 -5.11 9.09
N ARG A 284 -12.52 -3.82 9.30
CA ARG A 284 -13.25 -2.97 10.25
C ARG A 284 -13.51 -1.60 9.67
N VAL A 285 -14.54 -0.96 10.22
CA VAL A 285 -14.74 0.48 10.06
C VAL A 285 -13.69 1.19 10.88
N VAL A 286 -13.07 2.16 10.22
CA VAL A 286 -12.03 3.00 10.76
C VAL A 286 -12.53 4.44 10.71
N THR A 287 -12.28 5.19 11.79
CA THR A 287 -12.74 6.57 12.01
C THR A 287 -11.55 7.46 12.39
N ARG A 288 -11.78 8.77 12.58
CA ARG A 288 -10.74 9.67 13.13
C ARG A 288 -10.21 9.21 14.50
N ALA A 289 -11.05 8.55 15.30
CA ALA A 289 -10.67 8.00 16.60
C ALA A 289 -9.95 6.64 16.50
N GLY A 290 -9.73 6.14 15.28
CA GLY A 290 -9.17 4.83 15.00
C GLY A 290 -10.24 3.78 14.71
N VAL A 291 -9.86 2.51 14.88
CA VAL A 291 -10.69 1.34 14.56
C VAL A 291 -11.86 1.19 15.53
N VAL A 292 -13.07 0.99 14.99
CA VAL A 292 -14.26 0.72 15.80
C VAL A 292 -14.25 -0.74 16.26
N LYS A 293 -13.93 -0.98 17.54
CA LYS A 293 -13.82 -2.33 18.14
C LYS A 293 -15.02 -2.76 18.99
N ALA A 294 -15.82 -1.82 19.50
CA ALA A 294 -16.78 -2.08 20.58
C ALA A 294 -17.97 -2.98 20.18
N ARG A 295 -18.44 -2.88 18.94
CA ARG A 295 -19.49 -3.73 18.37
C ARG A 295 -19.42 -3.73 16.84
N GLU A 296 -20.12 -4.67 16.22
CA GLU A 296 -20.33 -4.67 14.77
C GLU A 296 -21.07 -3.41 14.32
N VAL A 297 -20.59 -2.80 13.24
CA VAL A 297 -21.17 -1.61 12.63
C VAL A 297 -22.24 -2.08 11.64
N THR A 298 -23.50 -1.85 11.99
CA THR A 298 -24.65 -2.21 11.14
C THR A 298 -24.76 -1.26 9.94
N ILE A 299 -25.56 -1.62 8.93
CA ILE A 299 -25.85 -0.72 7.80
C ILE A 299 -26.46 0.61 8.30
N GLN A 300 -27.33 0.56 9.31
CA GLN A 300 -27.91 1.77 9.92
C GLN A 300 -26.84 2.65 10.59
N ASP A 301 -25.84 2.05 11.25
CA ASP A 301 -24.71 2.81 11.80
C ASP A 301 -23.88 3.47 10.69
N GLN A 302 -23.69 2.79 9.54
CA GLN A 302 -22.97 3.34 8.39
C GLN A 302 -23.68 4.60 7.86
N GLU A 303 -25.00 4.56 7.74
CA GLU A 303 -25.82 5.71 7.32
C GLU A 303 -25.80 6.87 8.34
N VAL A 304 -25.77 6.57 9.64
CA VAL A 304 -25.64 7.60 10.68
C VAL A 304 -24.25 8.24 10.62
N LEU A 305 -23.20 7.42 10.54
CA LEU A 305 -21.83 7.88 10.50
C LEU A 305 -21.53 8.71 9.23
N SER A 306 -22.14 8.37 8.10
CA SER A 306 -22.02 9.18 6.87
C SER A 306 -22.69 10.55 7.00
N LYS A 307 -23.86 10.62 7.65
CA LYS A 307 -24.58 11.90 7.88
C LYS A 307 -23.82 12.88 8.77
N LEU A 308 -22.90 12.37 9.60
CA LEU A 308 -22.13 13.18 10.53
C LEU A 308 -20.83 13.75 9.92
N ASP A 309 -20.62 13.60 8.59
CA ASP A 309 -19.43 14.04 7.84
C ASP A 309 -18.09 13.61 8.48
N PHE A 310 -18.11 12.47 9.18
CA PHE A 310 -16.90 11.89 9.78
C PHE A 310 -16.10 11.05 8.78
N ARG A 311 -16.62 10.89 7.55
CA ARG A 311 -16.06 10.09 6.44
C ARG A 311 -15.51 8.75 6.93
N PRO A 312 -16.34 7.90 7.53
CA PRO A 312 -15.90 6.60 8.03
C PRO A 312 -15.47 5.76 6.86
N THR A 313 -14.43 4.97 7.03
CA THR A 313 -13.89 4.15 5.95
C THR A 313 -13.77 2.73 6.44
N PHE A 314 -14.36 1.79 5.73
CA PHE A 314 -14.05 0.38 5.94
C PHE A 314 -12.68 0.08 5.34
N VAL A 315 -11.84 -0.61 6.10
CA VAL A 315 -10.60 -1.19 5.60
C VAL A 315 -10.62 -2.69 5.85
N GLY A 316 -10.32 -3.47 4.82
CA GLY A 316 -10.32 -4.92 4.93
C GLY A 316 -9.60 -5.62 3.79
N ILE A 317 -9.72 -6.94 3.77
CA ILE A 317 -9.09 -7.83 2.79
C ILE A 317 -10.08 -8.89 2.32
N GLY A 318 -9.87 -9.42 1.12
CA GLY A 318 -10.71 -10.45 0.55
C GLY A 318 -10.54 -11.78 1.29
N ARG A 319 -11.64 -12.35 1.79
CA ARG A 319 -11.62 -13.62 2.56
C ARG A 319 -10.99 -14.75 1.75
N LYS A 320 -11.30 -14.87 0.45
CA LYS A 320 -10.74 -15.90 -0.44
C LYS A 320 -9.21 -15.79 -0.56
N LYS A 321 -8.70 -14.56 -0.63
CA LYS A 321 -7.26 -14.27 -0.70
C LYS A 321 -6.55 -14.64 0.59
N LEU A 322 -7.13 -14.27 1.73
CA LEU A 322 -6.63 -14.62 3.05
C LEU A 322 -6.55 -16.15 3.24
N VAL A 323 -7.62 -16.87 2.88
CA VAL A 323 -7.65 -18.35 2.92
C VAL A 323 -6.55 -18.94 2.04
N SER A 324 -6.33 -18.39 0.84
CA SER A 324 -5.28 -18.85 -0.09
C SER A 324 -3.86 -18.59 0.46
N ALA A 325 -3.66 -17.46 1.13
CA ALA A 325 -2.40 -17.13 1.81
C ALA A 325 -2.11 -18.06 3.00
N ILE A 326 -3.14 -18.41 3.78
CA ILE A 326 -3.03 -19.39 4.87
C ILE A 326 -2.65 -20.76 4.30
N ALA A 327 -3.34 -21.20 3.24
CA ALA A 327 -3.05 -22.47 2.58
C ALA A 327 -1.62 -22.55 2.00
N GLY A 328 -1.02 -21.40 1.66
CA GLY A 328 0.31 -21.32 1.05
C GLY A 328 0.31 -21.73 -0.42
N LYS A 329 -0.78 -21.45 -1.16
CA LYS A 329 -0.93 -21.80 -2.58
C LYS A 329 -0.93 -20.54 -3.43
N LEU A 330 0.22 -20.19 -4.00
CA LEU A 330 0.37 -18.94 -4.75
C LEU A 330 -0.53 -18.86 -5.99
N ASP A 331 -0.74 -19.98 -6.70
CA ASP A 331 -1.65 -20.01 -7.84
C ASP A 331 -3.11 -19.72 -7.45
N SER A 332 -3.53 -20.11 -6.25
CA SER A 332 -4.85 -19.75 -5.72
C SER A 332 -4.94 -18.26 -5.38
N ILE A 333 -3.84 -17.65 -4.92
CA ILE A 333 -3.75 -16.21 -4.71
C ILE A 333 -3.81 -15.46 -6.06
N ARG A 334 -3.09 -15.97 -7.08
CA ARG A 334 -3.07 -15.43 -8.47
C ARG A 334 -4.43 -15.53 -9.15
N SER A 335 -5.10 -16.68 -9.08
CA SER A 335 -6.38 -16.90 -9.77
C SER A 335 -7.50 -16.09 -9.16
N ALA A 336 -7.45 -15.84 -7.86
CA ALA A 336 -8.32 -14.89 -7.20
C ALA A 336 -8.06 -13.41 -7.62
N THR A 337 -6.96 -13.10 -8.33
CA THR A 337 -6.69 -11.77 -8.93
C THR A 337 -7.24 -11.63 -10.36
N ARG A 338 -7.46 -12.74 -11.07
CA ARG A 338 -7.67 -12.76 -12.55
C ARG A 338 -9.12 -12.53 -13.00
N ALA A 339 -9.98 -11.90 -12.20
CA ALA A 339 -11.38 -11.77 -12.55
C ALA A 339 -11.67 -10.77 -13.69
N HIS A 340 -10.78 -9.84 -14.09
CA HIS A 340 -11.01 -9.02 -15.29
C HIS A 340 -9.71 -8.53 -15.99
N PRO A 341 -9.14 -9.30 -16.95
CA PRO A 341 -8.03 -8.84 -17.80
C PRO A 341 -8.46 -8.12 -19.10
N ASP A 342 -9.70 -8.33 -19.58
CA ASP A 342 -10.11 -7.91 -20.94
C ASP A 342 -11.09 -6.72 -20.98
N ASP A 343 -11.43 -6.12 -19.85
CA ASP A 343 -12.33 -4.98 -19.85
C ASP A 343 -11.57 -3.65 -19.98
N LYS A 344 -11.37 -3.22 -21.23
CA LYS A 344 -10.89 -1.87 -21.55
C LYS A 344 -11.85 -0.76 -21.12
N SER A 345 -13.01 -1.11 -20.54
CA SER A 345 -13.91 -0.20 -19.87
C SER A 345 -13.77 -0.28 -18.34
N LEU A 346 -12.56 -0.04 -17.80
CA LEU A 346 -12.37 0.42 -16.42
C LEU A 346 -12.96 1.85 -16.28
N SER A 347 -14.26 1.90 -16.47
CA SER A 347 -15.21 2.94 -16.16
C SER A 347 -15.49 2.82 -14.67
N THR A 348 -14.91 3.74 -13.89
CA THR A 348 -15.54 4.32 -12.69
C THR A 348 -15.99 3.40 -11.53
N SER A 349 -15.74 2.08 -11.52
CA SER A 349 -15.94 1.27 -10.31
C SER A 349 -14.67 1.31 -9.45
N HIS A 350 -14.68 2.20 -8.46
CA HIS A 350 -13.56 2.66 -7.62
C HIS A 350 -12.88 1.62 -6.69
N TRP A 351 -13.14 0.32 -6.82
CA TRP A 351 -12.61 -0.73 -5.92
C TRP A 351 -11.65 -1.63 -6.69
N THR A 352 -10.33 -1.42 -6.54
CA THR A 352 -9.31 -2.18 -7.28
C THR A 352 -9.31 -3.67 -6.91
N ASP A 353 -9.50 -4.54 -7.91
CA ASP A 353 -9.62 -6.03 -7.90
C ASP A 353 -8.51 -6.86 -7.19
N ASP A 354 -7.49 -6.24 -6.57
CA ASP A 354 -6.50 -6.99 -5.78
C ASP A 354 -6.67 -6.72 -4.28
N ASP A 355 -7.67 -7.37 -3.70
CA ASP A 355 -7.99 -7.29 -2.27
C ASP A 355 -6.83 -7.69 -1.33
N ILE A 356 -5.72 -8.24 -1.86
CA ILE A 356 -4.49 -8.43 -1.08
C ILE A 356 -3.91 -7.09 -0.63
N ARG A 357 -4.01 -6.05 -1.45
CA ARG A 357 -3.49 -4.70 -1.12
C ARG A 357 -4.13 -4.12 0.14
N GLY A 358 -5.35 -4.55 0.45
CA GLY A 358 -6.24 -3.91 1.40
C GLY A 358 -7.26 -3.04 0.68
N VAL A 359 -8.52 -3.45 0.73
CA VAL A 359 -9.68 -2.71 0.22
C VAL A 359 -9.99 -1.58 1.18
N VAL A 360 -10.22 -0.39 0.64
CA VAL A 360 -10.59 0.81 1.39
C VAL A 360 -11.91 1.27 0.81
N ILE A 361 -12.99 1.31 1.60
CA ILE A 361 -14.35 1.65 1.17
C ILE A 361 -14.89 2.80 2.03
N PRO A 362 -14.96 4.06 1.55
CA PRO A 362 -15.76 5.10 2.19
C PRO A 362 -17.19 4.64 2.41
N LEU A 363 -17.73 4.95 3.58
CA LEU A 363 -19.08 4.60 3.97
C LEU A 363 -19.98 5.83 3.87
N GLY A 364 -21.12 5.66 3.20
CA GLY A 364 -22.08 6.73 2.95
C GLY A 364 -22.38 6.93 1.48
N PRO A 365 -23.42 7.72 1.15
CA PRO A 365 -23.69 8.12 -0.23
C PRO A 365 -22.50 8.91 -0.78
N GLU A 366 -22.25 8.82 -2.09
CA GLU A 366 -21.32 9.72 -2.76
C GLU A 366 -21.79 11.16 -2.50
N HIS A 367 -20.96 11.96 -1.85
CA HIS A 367 -21.20 13.39 -1.83
C HIS A 367 -20.97 13.90 -3.24
N SER A 368 -22.05 14.18 -3.97
CA SER A 368 -21.98 15.12 -5.08
C SER A 368 -21.33 16.37 -4.53
N SER A 369 -20.18 16.75 -5.08
CA SER A 369 -19.48 17.97 -4.69
C SER A 369 -20.48 19.12 -4.58
N ILE A 370 -20.52 19.77 -3.42
CA ILE A 370 -21.33 20.98 -3.14
C ILE A 370 -20.68 22.17 -3.88
N LEU A 371 -20.43 22.02 -5.18
CA LEU A 371 -19.85 23.04 -6.05
C LEU A 371 -20.62 23.19 -7.36
N ASP A 372 -21.81 22.59 -7.46
CA ASP A 372 -22.82 22.97 -8.45
C ASP A 372 -23.88 23.81 -7.73
N ASP A 373 -23.54 25.07 -7.41
CA ASP A 373 -24.47 26.20 -7.24
C ASP A 373 -23.72 27.53 -7.36
#